data_AF-A0A9X0B692-F1
#
_entry.id   AF-A0A9X0B692-F1
#
_cell.length_a   1.000
_cell.length_b   1.000
_cell.length_c   1.000
_cell.angle_alpha   90.00
_cell.angle_beta   90.00
_cell.angle_gamma   90.00
#
_symmetry.space_group_name_H-M   'P 1'
#
loop_
_entity.id
_entity.type
_entity.pdbx_description
1 polymer ?
#
loop_
_entity_poly.entity_id
_entity_poly.type
_entity_poly.pdbx_seq_one_letter_code
_entity_poly.pdbx_strand_id
1 'polypeptide(L)'
;MQLSALLLSTLFALGLHAAPVADEAGQSEVIDGKKIFERSGQLCRVLSEHVNCRYGPGTNYDVKVGLSSSWTRGYYFTCVKSGECITLNGAVNCGWDYFEEDRCYVSGHYTDSSCTLAKLGRC
;
A
#
# COMPACT_ATOMS: atom_id res chain seq x y z
N MET A 1 -11.09 42.12 -62.67
CA MET A 1 -12.51 42.12 -63.06
C MET A 1 -13.18 41.00 -62.28
N GLN A 2 -13.63 41.22 -61.04
CA GLN A 2 -14.85 41.90 -60.62
C GLN A 2 -16.10 41.07 -60.94
N LEU A 3 -16.71 40.49 -59.89
CA LEU A 3 -18.09 40.03 -59.86
C LEU A 3 -18.68 40.45 -58.51
N SER A 4 -19.79 41.16 -58.60
CA SER A 4 -20.48 41.93 -57.57
C SER A 4 -21.48 41.11 -56.74
N ALA A 5 -22.02 41.78 -55.72
CA ALA A 5 -23.34 41.58 -55.08
C ALA A 5 -23.40 40.49 -53.99
N LEU A 6 -24.12 40.63 -52.86
CA LEU A 6 -25.10 41.61 -52.35
C LEU A 6 -25.15 41.42 -50.81
N LEU A 7 -25.26 42.51 -50.05
CA LEU A 7 -25.47 42.52 -48.61
C LEU A 7 -26.92 42.10 -48.27
N LEU A 8 -27.09 41.06 -47.45
CA LEU A 8 -28.33 40.77 -46.73
C LEU A 8 -28.01 40.63 -45.23
N SER A 9 -28.35 41.69 -44.50
CA SER A 9 -28.32 41.75 -43.04
C SER A 9 -29.47 40.92 -42.46
N THR A 10 -29.17 39.76 -41.88
CA THR A 10 -30.11 39.02 -41.04
C THR A 10 -29.71 39.20 -39.57
N LEU A 11 -30.47 40.05 -38.85
CA LEU A 11 -30.45 40.07 -37.39
C LEU A 11 -30.93 38.70 -36.88
N PHE A 12 -30.02 37.92 -36.30
CA PHE A 12 -30.40 36.73 -35.54
C PHE A 12 -30.75 37.18 -34.12
N ALA A 13 -32.03 37.12 -33.77
CA ALA A 13 -32.50 37.39 -32.43
C ALA A 13 -31.91 36.34 -31.46
N LEU A 14 -31.21 36.83 -30.43
CA LEU A 14 -30.76 36.03 -29.29
C LEU A 14 -31.98 35.49 -28.52
N GLY A 15 -32.38 34.27 -28.82
CA GLY A 15 -33.22 33.49 -27.92
C GLY A 15 -32.37 32.96 -26.77
N LEU A 16 -32.42 33.61 -25.61
CA LEU A 16 -32.00 32.98 -24.36
C LEU A 16 -32.99 31.83 -24.07
N HIS A 17 -32.60 30.60 -24.39
CA HIS A 17 -33.18 29.43 -23.75
C HIS A 17 -32.30 29.09 -22.56
N ALA A 18 -32.74 29.52 -21.37
CA ALA A 18 -32.22 29.01 -20.11
C ALA A 18 -32.62 27.54 -20.01
N ALA A 19 -31.71 26.63 -20.40
CA ALA A 19 -31.84 25.23 -20.02
C ALA A 19 -31.64 25.13 -18.50
N PRO A 20 -32.48 24.38 -17.76
CA PRO A 20 -32.17 24.09 -16.37
C PRO A 20 -30.86 23.30 -16.37
N VAL A 21 -29.86 23.82 -15.64
CA VAL A 21 -28.65 23.05 -15.33
C VAL A 21 -29.13 21.84 -14.54
N ALA A 22 -29.03 20.65 -15.13
CA ALA A 22 -29.12 19.43 -14.37
C ALA A 22 -28.00 19.47 -13.34
N ASP A 23 -28.37 19.57 -12.08
CA ASP A 23 -27.47 19.40 -10.95
C ASP A 23 -27.02 17.93 -11.00
N GLU A 24 -25.94 17.65 -11.76
CA GLU A 24 -25.19 16.42 -11.63
C GLU A 24 -24.59 16.47 -10.22
N ALA A 25 -25.38 16.00 -9.26
CA ALA A 25 -24.94 15.71 -7.92
C ALA A 25 -23.81 14.69 -8.05
N GLY A 26 -22.59 15.20 -8.15
CA GLY A 26 -21.37 14.42 -8.09
C GLY A 26 -21.48 13.56 -6.84
N GLN A 27 -21.63 12.25 -7.05
CA GLN A 27 -21.54 11.27 -5.99
C GLN A 27 -20.14 11.41 -5.40
N SER A 28 -20.05 12.16 -4.31
CA SER A 28 -18.88 12.14 -3.45
C SER A 28 -18.77 10.69 -2.99
N GLU A 29 -17.81 9.94 -3.54
CA GLU A 29 -17.50 8.61 -3.04
C GLU A 29 -17.28 8.75 -1.54
N VAL A 30 -18.20 8.20 -0.75
CA VAL A 30 -18.01 8.07 0.68
C VAL A 30 -16.81 7.16 0.83
N ILE A 31 -15.63 7.75 1.08
CA ILE A 31 -14.45 6.97 1.43
C ILE A 31 -14.85 6.22 2.69
N ASP A 32 -15.11 4.92 2.55
CA ASP A 32 -15.37 4.04 3.66
C ASP A 32 -14.18 4.15 4.62
N GLY A 33 -14.41 4.80 5.76
CA GLY A 33 -13.40 5.04 6.78
C GLY A 33 -12.64 3.77 7.13
N LYS A 34 -13.28 2.60 6.99
CA LYS A 34 -12.68 1.29 7.22
C LYS A 34 -11.56 0.94 6.23
N LYS A 35 -11.67 1.30 4.95
CA LYS A 35 -10.61 1.08 3.94
C LYS A 35 -9.36 1.92 4.21
N ILE A 36 -9.52 3.08 4.87
CA ILE A 36 -8.41 3.96 5.25
C ILE A 36 -7.54 3.33 6.35
N PHE A 37 -8.11 2.40 7.14
CA PHE A 37 -7.43 1.69 8.22
C PHE A 37 -7.18 0.20 7.92
N GLU A 38 -7.53 -0.27 6.73
CA GLU A 38 -7.19 -1.64 6.32
C GLU A 38 -5.67 -1.73 6.16
N ARG A 39 -5.04 -2.48 7.07
CA ARG A 39 -3.61 -2.75 7.04
C ARG A 39 -3.32 -3.61 5.81
N SER A 40 -2.83 -3.00 4.74
CA SER A 40 -2.38 -3.76 3.58
C SER A 40 -1.10 -4.49 3.94
N GLY A 41 -1.14 -5.82 3.99
CA GLY A 41 0.10 -6.60 4.01
C GLY A 41 0.90 -6.35 2.75
N GLN A 42 2.21 -6.62 2.81
CA GLN A 42 3.12 -6.39 1.70
C GLN A 42 3.99 -7.62 1.45
N LEU A 43 4.39 -7.80 0.19
CA LEU A 43 5.42 -8.77 -0.16
C LEU A 43 6.78 -8.16 0.17
N CYS A 44 7.50 -8.81 1.08
CA CYS A 44 8.85 -8.41 1.45
C CYS A 44 9.82 -9.54 1.15
N ARG A 45 11.02 -9.21 0.70
CA ARG A 45 12.08 -10.19 0.56
C ARG A 45 12.78 -10.41 1.88
N VAL A 46 13.23 -11.65 2.07
CA VAL A 46 14.19 -12.00 3.09
C VAL A 46 15.60 -11.83 2.53
N LEU A 47 16.50 -11.27 3.32
CA LEU A 47 17.84 -10.84 2.91
C LEU A 47 18.96 -11.86 3.23
N SER A 48 18.65 -12.93 3.98
CA SER A 48 19.58 -14.00 4.34
C SER A 48 19.20 -15.33 3.68
N GLU A 49 20.19 -16.18 3.38
CA GLU A 49 19.98 -17.50 2.77
C GLU A 49 19.04 -18.40 3.58
N HIS A 50 19.11 -18.27 4.91
CA HIS A 50 18.24 -18.95 5.85
C HIS A 50 17.85 -18.03 7.00
N VAL A 51 16.55 -17.97 7.30
CA VAL A 51 15.98 -17.16 8.38
C VAL A 51 14.90 -17.94 9.10
N ASN A 52 15.01 -18.00 10.42
CA ASN A 52 14.03 -18.66 11.27
C ASN A 52 12.78 -17.81 11.44
N CYS A 53 11.64 -18.32 10.98
CA CYS A 53 10.32 -17.80 11.34
C CYS A 53 9.82 -18.53 12.59
N ARG A 54 9.51 -17.79 13.65
CA ARG A 54 9.28 -18.33 15.00
C ARG A 54 7.84 -18.11 15.48
N TYR A 55 7.39 -18.92 16.44
CA TYR A 55 6.04 -18.78 17.01
C TYR A 55 5.77 -17.45 17.71
N GLY A 56 6.81 -16.74 18.13
CA GLY A 56 6.70 -15.44 18.79
C GLY A 56 7.84 -14.49 18.42
N PRO A 57 7.74 -13.22 18.85
CA PRO A 57 8.67 -12.17 18.50
C PRO A 57 9.94 -12.23 19.38
N GLY A 58 10.69 -13.32 19.25
CA GLY A 58 11.89 -13.58 20.04
C GLY A 58 12.62 -14.85 19.59
N THR A 59 13.92 -14.91 19.84
CA THR A 59 14.80 -16.04 19.53
C THR A 59 14.58 -17.23 20.48
N ASN A 60 13.97 -17.00 21.64
CA ASN A 60 13.57 -18.01 22.61
C ASN A 60 12.29 -18.80 22.22
N TYR A 61 11.58 -18.38 21.18
CA TYR A 61 10.44 -19.13 20.64
C TYR A 61 10.91 -20.19 19.64
N ASP A 62 10.23 -21.33 19.63
CA ASP A 62 10.51 -22.40 18.68
C ASP A 62 10.41 -21.92 17.23
N VAL A 63 11.25 -22.50 16.37
CA VAL A 63 11.21 -22.28 14.92
C VAL A 63 10.03 -23.05 14.34
N LYS A 64 9.21 -22.37 13.55
CA LYS A 64 8.09 -22.98 12.83
C LYS A 64 8.46 -23.37 11.41
N VAL A 65 9.13 -22.45 10.70
CA VAL A 65 9.57 -22.65 9.32
C VAL A 65 10.84 -21.83 9.06
N GLY A 66 11.65 -22.26 8.10
CA GLY A 66 12.78 -21.50 7.59
C GLY A 66 12.41 -20.78 6.28
N LEU A 67 12.70 -19.49 6.20
CA LEU A 67 12.56 -18.70 4.97
C LEU A 67 13.93 -18.50 4.31
N SER A 68 13.94 -18.23 3.01
CA SER A 68 15.17 -18.10 2.23
C SER A 68 15.14 -16.90 1.28
N SER A 69 16.27 -16.22 1.15
CA SER A 69 16.48 -15.16 0.15
C SER A 69 16.39 -15.65 -1.30
N SER A 70 16.46 -16.97 -1.54
CA SER A 70 16.22 -17.56 -2.87
C SER A 70 14.77 -17.33 -3.36
N TRP A 71 13.82 -17.08 -2.46
CA TRP A 71 12.44 -16.75 -2.81
C TRP A 71 12.27 -15.26 -3.16
N THR A 72 12.62 -14.92 -4.40
CA THR A 72 12.70 -13.52 -4.87
C THR A 72 11.35 -12.81 -5.05
N ARG A 73 10.23 -13.56 -5.08
CA ARG A 73 8.87 -13.01 -5.14
C ARG A 73 8.43 -12.32 -3.85
N GLY A 74 9.13 -12.60 -2.75
CA GLY A 74 8.81 -12.10 -1.42
C GLY A 74 7.76 -12.94 -0.69
N TYR A 75 7.73 -12.78 0.63
CA TYR A 75 6.78 -13.39 1.55
C TYR A 75 5.77 -12.32 1.99
N TYR A 76 4.52 -12.73 2.22
CA TYR A 76 3.46 -11.79 2.56
C TYR A 76 3.42 -11.53 4.07
N PHE A 77 3.89 -10.36 4.48
CA PHE A 77 3.89 -9.91 5.87
C PHE A 77 2.77 -8.88 6.10
N THR A 78 2.14 -8.91 7.27
CA THR A 78 0.93 -8.09 7.51
C THR A 78 1.07 -7.05 8.62
N CYS A 79 1.98 -7.23 9.57
CA CYS A 79 2.21 -6.27 10.66
C CYS A 79 3.58 -6.48 11.34
N VAL A 80 4.04 -5.49 12.12
CA VAL A 80 5.25 -5.58 12.96
C VAL A 80 4.87 -5.65 14.44
N LYS A 81 5.37 -6.65 15.15
CA LYS A 81 5.22 -6.78 16.60
C LYS A 81 6.55 -6.44 17.30
N SER A 82 6.50 -5.64 18.35
CA SER A 82 7.68 -5.44 19.21
C SER A 82 7.98 -6.70 20.02
N GLY A 83 9.25 -7.04 20.18
CA GLY A 83 9.69 -8.21 20.92
C GLY A 83 11.15 -8.11 21.35
N GLU A 84 11.86 -9.24 21.34
CA GLU A 84 13.29 -9.26 21.66
C GLU A 84 14.07 -8.34 20.70
N CYS A 85 14.90 -7.45 21.26
CA CYS A 85 15.80 -6.62 20.48
C CYS A 85 17.04 -7.42 20.09
N ILE A 86 17.25 -7.59 18.79
CA ILE A 86 18.46 -8.24 18.25
C ILE A 86 19.45 -7.15 17.84
N THR A 87 20.72 -7.34 18.17
CA THR A 87 21.81 -6.47 17.69
C THR A 87 22.68 -7.23 16.69
N LEU A 88 22.74 -6.75 15.44
CA LEU A 88 23.62 -7.30 14.39
C LEU A 88 24.48 -6.17 13.84
N ASN A 89 25.80 -6.37 13.82
CA ASN A 89 26.76 -5.38 13.30
C ASN A 89 26.59 -3.97 13.89
N GLY A 90 26.22 -3.88 15.17
CA GLY A 90 25.97 -2.62 15.87
C GLY A 90 24.59 -1.98 15.64
N ALA A 91 23.77 -2.52 14.73
CA ALA A 91 22.39 -2.08 14.52
C ALA A 91 21.42 -2.88 15.40
N VAL A 92 20.50 -2.18 16.06
CA VAL A 92 19.47 -2.78 16.92
C VAL A 92 18.12 -2.79 16.19
N ASN A 93 17.42 -3.92 16.20
CA ASN A 93 16.04 -4.02 15.73
C ASN A 93 15.22 -4.85 16.72
N CYS A 94 14.13 -4.27 17.21
CA CYS A 94 13.20 -4.90 18.16
C CYS A 94 11.86 -5.29 17.51
N GLY A 95 11.74 -5.06 16.20
CA GLY A 95 10.57 -5.38 15.39
C GLY A 95 10.64 -6.80 14.84
N TRP A 96 9.50 -7.46 14.87
CA TRP A 96 9.30 -8.80 14.37
C TRP A 96 8.13 -8.79 13.38
N ASP A 97 8.42 -9.00 12.12
CA ASP A 97 7.47 -8.97 11.03
C ASP A 97 6.66 -10.26 11.02
N TYR A 98 5.33 -10.14 10.98
CA TYR A 98 4.40 -11.26 11.02
C TYR A 98 4.14 -11.81 9.62
N PHE A 99 4.61 -13.03 9.36
CA PHE A 99 4.38 -13.77 8.13
C PHE A 99 3.04 -14.50 8.21
N GLU A 100 2.10 -14.12 7.36
CA GLU A 100 0.69 -14.53 7.46
C GLU A 100 0.48 -16.03 7.19
N GLU A 101 1.12 -16.56 6.14
CA GLU A 101 0.90 -17.92 5.63
C GLU A 101 1.20 -18.97 6.71
N ASP A 102 2.36 -18.84 7.36
CA ASP A 102 2.76 -19.72 8.46
C ASP A 102 2.46 -19.14 9.84
N ARG A 103 1.82 -17.97 9.95
CA ARG A 103 1.45 -17.36 11.24
C ARG A 103 2.64 -17.32 12.23
N CYS A 104 3.77 -16.81 11.78
CA CYS A 104 5.02 -16.78 12.53
C CYS A 104 5.73 -15.43 12.36
N TYR A 105 6.81 -15.22 13.10
CA TYR A 105 7.51 -13.93 13.20
C TYR A 105 8.95 -14.06 12.73
N VAL A 106 9.38 -13.10 11.91
CA VAL A 106 10.77 -12.95 11.44
C VAL A 106 11.33 -11.65 12.02
N SER A 107 12.57 -11.65 12.49
CA SER A 107 13.19 -10.39 12.92
C SER A 107 13.34 -9.44 11.72
N GLY A 108 12.94 -8.18 11.91
CA GLY A 108 13.01 -7.14 10.87
C GLY A 108 14.44 -6.79 10.43
N HIS A 109 15.48 -7.38 11.04
CA HIS A 109 16.85 -7.33 10.50
C HIS A 109 17.01 -8.09 9.19
N TYR A 110 16.16 -9.09 8.96
CA TYR A 110 16.28 -9.99 7.83
C TYR A 110 15.30 -9.71 6.71
N THR A 111 14.43 -8.73 6.86
CA THR A 111 13.46 -8.34 5.83
C THR A 111 13.92 -7.06 5.14
N ASP A 112 13.56 -6.91 3.87
CA ASP A 112 13.88 -5.70 3.13
C ASP A 112 13.06 -4.48 3.57
N SER A 113 13.40 -3.30 3.03
CA SER A 113 12.73 -2.03 3.37
C SER A 113 11.24 -1.96 2.98
N SER A 114 10.66 -2.99 2.38
CA SER A 114 9.21 -3.14 2.19
C SER A 114 8.51 -3.54 3.50
N CYS A 115 9.23 -4.18 4.42
CA CYS A 115 8.75 -4.61 5.73
C CYS A 115 9.21 -3.66 6.83
N THR A 116 8.65 -2.44 6.84
CA THR A 116 8.89 -1.50 7.94
C THR A 116 7.63 -1.29 8.75
N LEU A 117 7.80 -0.85 10.00
CA LEU A 117 6.69 -0.45 10.86
C LEU A 117 5.76 0.56 10.17
N ALA A 118 6.29 1.48 9.36
CA ALA A 118 5.51 2.46 8.62
C ALA A 118 4.66 1.85 7.50
N LYS A 119 5.14 0.77 6.85
CA LYS A 119 4.45 0.11 5.73
C LYS A 119 3.45 -0.96 6.19
N LEU A 120 3.81 -1.72 7.22
CA LEU A 120 2.99 -2.83 7.73
C LEU A 120 2.07 -2.40 8.89
N GLY A 121 2.43 -1.35 9.62
CA GLY A 121 1.77 -1.01 10.88
C GLY A 121 2.15 -1.94 12.03
N ARG A 122 1.70 -1.60 13.24
CA ARG A 122 1.86 -2.47 14.41
C ARG A 122 0.93 -3.66 14.30
N CYS A 123 1.33 -4.83 14.77
CA CYS A 123 0.37 -5.78 15.33
C CYS A 123 -0.17 -5.11 16.61
#